data_AF-A0A0F9IXF4-F1
#
_entry.id   AF-A0A0F9IXF4-F1
#
_cell.length_a   1.000
_cell.length_b   1.000
_cell.length_c   1.000
_cell.angle_alpha   90.00
_cell.angle_beta   90.00
_cell.angle_gamma   90.00
#
_symmetry.space_group_name_H-M   'P 1'
#
loop_
_entity.id
_entity.type
_entity.pdbx_description
1 polymer ?
#
loop_
_entity_poly.entity_id
_entity_poly.type
_entity_poly.pdbx_seq_one_letter_code
_entity_poly.pdbx_strand_id
1 'polypeptide(L)'
;MLIEKYCTPFIFIAGIGFFVLAFITMCVIPSIQVRITDSTITNINEEEVSVPDYTELQKRGMRVYINEACWQCHTQFIRPVAGEEKRWGPISQAGEKSWDKPHLFGTRRVGPDLSREGGTRTDGWHYAHLYS
;
A
#
# COMPACT_ATOMS: atom_id res chain seq x y z
N MET A 1 22.08 -16.57 55.17
CA MET A 1 20.75 -16.07 55.59
C MET A 1 20.47 -14.60 55.26
N LEU A 2 21.45 -13.68 55.23
CA LEU A 2 21.22 -12.28 54.78
C LEU A 2 21.10 -12.16 53.25
N ILE A 3 21.89 -12.94 52.49
CA ILE A 3 21.90 -12.89 51.02
C ILE A 3 20.53 -13.26 50.41
N GLU A 4 19.87 -14.32 50.90
CA GLU A 4 18.53 -14.71 50.42
C GLU A 4 17.44 -13.67 50.74
N LYS A 5 17.56 -12.95 51.86
CA LYS A 5 16.56 -11.92 52.23
C LYS A 5 16.54 -10.72 51.28
N TYR A 6 17.65 -10.40 50.63
CA TYR A 6 17.74 -9.27 49.69
C TYR A 6 17.76 -9.71 48.22
N CYS A 7 18.31 -10.89 47.92
CA CYS A 7 18.39 -11.41 46.54
C CYS A 7 17.02 -11.78 45.98
N THR A 8 16.18 -12.46 46.78
CA THR A 8 14.84 -12.90 46.34
C THR A 8 13.91 -11.73 45.98
N PRO A 9 13.70 -10.70 46.85
CA PRO A 9 12.86 -9.56 46.48
C PRO A 9 13.44 -8.76 45.32
N PHE A 10 14.78 -8.68 45.20
CA PHE A 10 15.43 -8.01 44.07
C PHE A 10 15.13 -8.71 42.73
N ILE A 11 15.22 -10.04 42.67
CA ILE A 11 14.90 -10.82 41.46
C ILE A 11 13.41 -10.67 41.10
N PHE A 12 12.51 -10.68 42.09
CA PHE A 12 11.08 -10.47 41.83
C PHE A 12 10.78 -9.07 41.28
N ILE A 13 11.38 -8.03 41.84
CA ILE A 13 11.22 -6.65 41.35
C ILE A 13 11.79 -6.51 39.94
N ALA A 14 12.96 -7.07 39.68
CA ALA A 14 13.56 -7.07 38.34
C ALA A 14 12.68 -7.82 37.34
N GLY A 15 12.14 -8.99 37.72
CA GLY A 15 11.24 -9.78 36.88
C GLY A 15 9.96 -9.05 36.51
N ILE A 16 9.31 -8.39 37.48
CA ILE A 16 8.14 -7.54 37.22
C ILE A 16 8.52 -6.37 36.31
N GLY A 17 9.66 -5.73 36.55
CA GLY A 17 10.17 -4.63 35.71
C GLY A 17 10.37 -5.05 34.25
N PHE A 18 11.03 -6.19 34.01
CA PHE A 18 11.22 -6.72 32.66
C PHE A 18 9.91 -7.15 32.00
N PHE A 19 8.97 -7.73 32.76
CA PHE A 19 7.65 -8.08 32.24
C PHE A 19 6.86 -6.83 31.81
N VAL A 20 6.85 -5.77 32.62
CA VAL A 20 6.19 -4.50 32.29
C VAL A 20 6.83 -3.86 31.06
N LEU A 21 8.16 -3.82 30.99
CA LEU A 21 8.88 -3.29 29.83
C LEU A 21 8.55 -4.09 28.55
N ALA A 22 8.56 -5.42 28.62
CA ALA A 22 8.20 -6.28 27.50
C ALA A 22 6.75 -6.06 27.06
N PHE A 23 5.81 -5.97 28.00
CA PHE A 23 4.40 -5.70 27.70
C PHE A 23 4.19 -4.33 27.04
N ILE A 24 4.88 -3.28 27.53
CA ILE A 24 4.78 -1.96 26.92
C ILE A 24 5.32 -1.98 25.49
N THR A 25 6.50 -2.55 25.28
CA THR A 25 7.16 -2.56 23.97
C THR A 25 6.45 -3.44 22.94
N MET A 26 5.88 -4.58 23.35
CA MET A 26 5.26 -5.55 22.43
C MET A 26 3.75 -5.40 22.30
N CYS A 27 3.05 -4.87 23.31
CA CYS A 27 1.61 -4.71 23.26
C CYS A 27 1.19 -3.24 23.14
N VAL A 28 1.69 -2.37 24.01
CA VAL A 28 1.20 -0.98 24.10
C VAL A 28 1.67 -0.14 22.91
N ILE A 29 2.97 -0.16 22.59
CA ILE A 29 3.53 0.64 21.48
C ILE A 29 2.91 0.24 20.13
N PRO A 30 2.86 -1.05 19.74
CA PRO A 30 2.23 -1.45 18.49
C PRO A 30 0.73 -1.12 18.44
N SER A 31 0.00 -1.27 19.55
CA SER A 31 -1.42 -0.92 19.62
C SER A 31 -1.68 0.56 19.36
N ILE A 32 -0.79 1.44 19.83
CA ILE A 32 -0.88 2.88 19.55
C ILE A 32 -0.54 3.17 18.08
N GLN A 33 0.52 2.54 17.55
CA GLN A 33 0.93 2.72 16.15
C GLN A 33 -0.17 2.30 15.16
N VAL A 34 -0.83 1.15 15.40
CA VAL A 34 -1.94 0.68 14.57
C VAL A 34 -3.11 1.66 14.57
N ARG A 35 -3.49 2.19 15.74
CA ARG A 35 -4.58 3.19 15.85
C ARG A 35 -4.29 4.46 15.06
N ILE A 36 -3.03 4.89 15.01
CA ILE A 36 -2.61 6.05 14.22
C ILE A 36 -2.76 5.73 12.72
N THR A 37 -2.32 4.55 12.27
CA THR A 37 -2.46 4.10 10.88
C THR A 37 -3.90 3.93 10.43
N ASP A 38 -4.78 3.39 11.28
CA ASP A 38 -6.19 3.22 10.95
C ASP A 38 -6.88 4.59 10.74
N SER A 39 -6.56 5.58 11.58
CA SER A 39 -7.14 6.92 11.45
C SER A 39 -6.77 7.62 10.14
N THR A 40 -5.61 7.30 9.54
CA THR A 40 -5.25 7.78 8.20
C THR A 40 -6.01 7.07 7.08
N ILE A 41 -6.45 5.82 7.30
CA ILE A 41 -7.17 5.02 6.28
C ILE A 41 -8.67 5.31 6.30
N THR A 42 -9.29 5.64 7.43
CA THR A 42 -10.75 5.85 7.52
C THR A 42 -11.22 7.25 7.10
N ASN A 43 -10.32 8.17 6.77
CA ASN A 43 -10.66 9.53 6.31
C ASN A 43 -10.79 9.66 4.78
N ILE A 44 -10.69 8.56 4.03
CA ILE A 44 -11.23 8.51 2.65
C ILE A 44 -12.74 8.39 2.78
N ASN A 45 -13.44 9.51 2.54
CA ASN A 45 -14.88 9.54 2.38
C ASN A 45 -15.30 8.36 1.50
N GLU A 46 -16.28 7.57 1.95
CA GLU A 46 -16.95 6.49 1.20
C GLU A 46 -17.76 7.05 0.01
N GLU A 47 -17.17 7.93 -0.79
CA GLU A 47 -17.72 8.30 -2.08
C GLU A 47 -17.22 7.26 -3.08
N GLU A 48 -18.10 6.32 -3.43
CA GLU A 48 -17.82 5.30 -4.43
C GLU A 48 -17.46 6.01 -5.75
N VAL A 49 -16.18 5.97 -6.13
CA VAL A 49 -15.71 6.60 -7.36
C VAL A 49 -16.31 5.86 -8.54
N SER A 50 -17.35 6.45 -9.12
CA SER A 50 -18.02 5.95 -10.32
C SER A 50 -17.32 6.46 -11.56
N VAL A 51 -16.75 5.55 -12.34
CA VAL A 51 -16.09 5.85 -13.61
C VAL A 51 -16.91 5.31 -14.79
N PRO A 52 -16.94 6.01 -15.94
CA PRO A 52 -17.56 5.47 -17.14
C PRO A 52 -16.82 4.21 -17.61
N ASP A 53 -17.55 3.32 -18.31
CA ASP A 53 -16.94 2.14 -18.94
C ASP A 53 -15.94 2.55 -20.04
N TYR A 54 -14.97 1.68 -20.28
CA TYR A 54 -13.96 1.84 -21.31
C TYR A 54 -14.59 1.84 -22.71
N THR A 55 -14.08 2.70 -23.58
CA THR A 55 -14.36 2.63 -25.01
C THR A 55 -13.85 1.30 -25.59
N GLU A 56 -14.41 0.87 -26.73
CA GLU A 56 -13.97 -0.36 -27.39
C GLU A 56 -12.48 -0.35 -27.76
N LEU A 57 -11.92 0.82 -28.09
CA LEU A 57 -10.49 0.95 -28.36
C LEU A 57 -9.65 0.75 -27.09
N GLN A 58 -10.08 1.31 -25.96
CA GLN A 58 -9.42 1.11 -24.67
C GLN A 58 -9.50 -0.35 -24.21
N LYS A 59 -10.64 -1.02 -24.40
CA LYS A 59 -10.79 -2.47 -24.11
C LYS A 59 -9.82 -3.32 -24.94
N ARG A 60 -9.63 -2.98 -26.22
CA ARG A 60 -8.62 -3.63 -27.07
C ARG A 60 -7.21 -3.35 -26.57
N GLY A 61 -6.90 -2.11 -26.21
CA GLY A 61 -5.61 -1.74 -25.61
C GLY A 61 -5.33 -2.49 -24.30
N MET A 62 -6.34 -2.64 -23.44
CA MET A 62 -6.25 -3.42 -22.20
C MET A 62 -5.96 -4.90 -22.48
N ARG A 63 -6.55 -5.48 -23.53
CA ARG A 63 -6.23 -6.85 -23.93
C ARG A 63 -4.76 -7.00 -24.34
N VAL A 64 -4.21 -6.02 -25.06
CA VAL A 64 -2.78 -5.99 -25.40
C VAL A 64 -1.94 -5.90 -24.13
N TYR A 65 -2.28 -4.98 -23.21
CA TYR A 65 -1.60 -4.83 -21.92
C TYR A 65 -1.55 -6.13 -21.10
N ILE A 66 -2.65 -6.91 -21.12
CA ILE A 66 -2.73 -8.22 -20.47
C ILE A 66 -1.88 -9.26 -21.21
N ASN A 67 -2.01 -9.34 -22.53
CA ASN A 67 -1.33 -10.34 -23.36
C ASN A 67 0.20 -10.17 -23.36
N GLU A 68 0.68 -8.92 -23.34
CA GLU A 68 2.11 -8.59 -23.23
C GLU A 68 2.62 -8.62 -21.77
N ALA A 69 1.78 -9.08 -20.84
CA ALA A 69 2.09 -9.23 -19.42
C ALA A 69 2.64 -7.95 -18.75
N CYS A 70 2.22 -6.76 -19.20
CA CYS A 70 2.71 -5.49 -18.66
C CYS A 70 2.45 -5.37 -17.14
N TRP A 71 1.34 -5.97 -16.67
CA TRP A 71 0.93 -6.03 -15.26
C TRP A 71 1.92 -6.78 -14.33
N GLN A 72 2.83 -7.59 -14.88
CA GLN A 72 3.88 -8.27 -14.11
C GLN A 72 4.99 -7.30 -13.66
N CYS A 73 5.25 -6.26 -14.47
CA CYS A 73 6.29 -5.28 -14.22
C CYS A 73 5.73 -3.96 -13.69
N HIS A 74 4.49 -3.63 -14.05
CA HIS A 74 3.84 -2.36 -13.73
C HIS A 74 2.61 -2.58 -12.86
N THR A 75 2.56 -1.86 -11.74
CA THR A 75 1.37 -1.81 -10.89
C THR A 75 0.38 -0.78 -11.41
N GLN A 76 -0.91 -1.01 -11.15
CA GLN A 76 -1.97 -0.03 -11.36
C GLN A 76 -2.75 0.16 -10.06
N PHE A 77 -1.99 0.32 -8.97
CA PHE A 77 -2.52 0.60 -7.64
C PHE A 77 -1.50 1.39 -6.82
N ILE A 78 -1.79 2.67 -6.59
CA ILE A 78 -0.99 3.56 -5.74
C ILE A 78 -1.40 3.32 -4.30
N ARG A 79 -0.46 2.86 -3.48
CA ARG A 79 -0.72 2.43 -2.11
C ARG A 79 -0.66 3.60 -1.12
N PRO A 80 -1.47 3.60 -0.04
CA PRO A 80 -1.43 4.62 1.01
C PRO A 80 -0.24 4.41 1.99
N VAL A 81 0.94 4.10 1.47
CA VAL A 81 2.13 3.80 2.27
C VAL A 81 3.35 4.48 1.68
N ALA A 82 4.38 4.72 2.51
CA ALA A 82 5.69 5.19 2.08
C ALA A 82 5.71 6.48 1.23
N GLY A 83 4.66 7.31 1.30
CA GLY A 83 4.59 8.57 0.55
C GLY A 83 4.46 8.38 -0.97
N GLU A 84 3.90 7.25 -1.44
CA GLU A 84 3.71 6.98 -2.87
C GLU A 84 2.92 8.07 -3.59
N GLU A 85 2.05 8.79 -2.87
CA GLU A 85 1.23 9.86 -3.42
C GLU A 85 2.05 11.01 -3.99
N LYS A 86 3.24 11.27 -3.42
CA LYS A 86 4.16 12.30 -3.89
C LYS A 86 4.87 11.90 -5.18
N ARG A 87 5.00 10.59 -5.43
CA ARG A 87 5.73 10.05 -6.58
C ARG A 87 4.82 9.78 -7.77
N TRP A 88 3.64 9.24 -7.53
CA TRP A 88 2.74 8.74 -8.58
C TRP A 88 1.41 9.51 -8.68
N GLY A 89 1.12 10.40 -7.72
CA GLY A 89 -0.14 11.13 -7.66
C GLY A 89 -1.12 10.52 -6.65
N PRO A 90 -2.41 10.94 -6.66
CA PRO A 90 -3.38 10.55 -5.63
C PRO A 90 -3.50 9.04 -5.44
N ILE A 91 -3.61 8.61 -4.18
CA ILE A 91 -3.80 7.22 -3.75
C ILE A 91 -4.98 6.61 -4.53
N SER A 92 -4.85 5.35 -4.93
CA SER A 92 -5.91 4.63 -5.63
C SER A 92 -7.12 4.41 -4.72
N GLN A 93 -8.29 4.84 -5.18
CA GLN A 93 -9.54 4.66 -4.48
C GLN A 93 -10.29 3.41 -4.96
N ALA A 94 -11.14 2.88 -4.09
CA ALA A 94 -12.09 1.85 -4.49
C ALA A 94 -13.05 2.41 -5.56
N GLY A 95 -13.35 1.62 -6.60
CA GLY A 95 -14.26 2.02 -7.69
C GLY A 95 -13.57 2.55 -8.95
N GLU A 96 -12.38 3.15 -8.86
CA GLU A 96 -11.63 3.68 -10.03
C GLU A 96 -11.37 2.65 -11.13
N LYS A 97 -11.32 1.37 -10.73
CA LYS A 97 -10.96 0.21 -11.54
C LYS A 97 -12.10 -0.82 -11.60
N SER A 98 -13.33 -0.37 -11.38
CA SER A 98 -14.53 -1.24 -11.31
C SER A 98 -14.79 -2.03 -12.59
N TRP A 99 -14.36 -1.51 -13.75
CA TRP A 99 -14.49 -2.16 -15.06
C TRP A 99 -13.32 -3.10 -15.42
N ASP A 100 -12.24 -3.14 -14.62
CA ASP A 100 -11.07 -4.00 -14.90
C ASP A 100 -11.40 -5.47 -14.55
N LYS A 101 -11.61 -6.28 -15.58
CA LYS A 101 -11.91 -7.72 -15.45
C LYS A 101 -10.98 -8.53 -16.35
N PRO A 102 -9.98 -9.26 -15.80
CA PRO A 102 -9.61 -9.31 -14.37
C PRO A 102 -8.98 -7.99 -13.88
N HIS A 103 -8.91 -7.80 -12.56
CA HIS A 103 -8.26 -6.63 -11.97
C HIS A 103 -6.75 -6.60 -12.29
N LEU A 104 -6.19 -5.41 -12.49
CA LEU A 104 -4.80 -5.21 -12.97
C LEU A 104 -3.89 -4.47 -11.98
N PHE A 105 -4.15 -4.57 -10.69
CA PHE A 105 -3.40 -3.84 -9.65
C PHE A 105 -1.90 -4.13 -9.64
N GLY A 106 -1.48 -5.30 -10.13
CA GLY A 106 -0.10 -5.75 -10.13
C GLY A 106 0.38 -6.18 -8.74
N THR A 107 1.34 -7.10 -8.69
CA THR A 107 1.89 -7.64 -7.43
C THR A 107 3.36 -7.29 -7.22
N ARG A 108 4.03 -6.86 -8.29
CA ARG A 108 5.45 -6.50 -8.30
C ARG A 108 5.63 -5.22 -9.11
N ARG A 109 6.57 -4.38 -8.69
CA ARG A 109 6.92 -3.12 -9.34
C ARG A 109 8.37 -3.18 -9.80
N VAL A 110 8.58 -3.56 -11.07
CA VAL A 110 9.88 -3.46 -11.76
C VAL A 110 9.96 -2.11 -12.48
N GLY A 111 8.88 -1.72 -13.15
CA GLY A 111 8.68 -0.41 -13.76
C GLY A 111 7.84 0.53 -12.89
N PRO A 112 7.62 1.79 -13.30
CA PRO A 112 6.76 2.74 -12.61
C PRO A 112 5.30 2.26 -12.47
N ASP A 113 4.57 2.82 -11.51
CA ASP A 113 3.11 2.64 -11.42
C ASP A 113 2.41 3.39 -12.56
N LEU A 114 1.39 2.78 -13.16
CA LEU A 114 0.67 3.32 -14.33
C LEU A 114 -0.76 3.79 -14.02
N SER A 115 -1.16 3.88 -12.75
CA SER A 115 -2.54 4.26 -12.36
C SER A 115 -2.93 5.67 -12.79
N ARG A 116 -1.93 6.54 -13.04
CA ARG A 116 -2.09 7.97 -13.37
C ARG A 116 -1.31 8.37 -14.62
N GLU A 117 -1.01 7.41 -15.50
CA GLU A 117 -0.23 7.71 -16.72
C GLU A 117 -1.07 8.42 -17.79
N GLY A 118 -2.41 8.36 -17.70
CA GLY A 118 -3.31 9.02 -18.64
C GLY A 118 -3.09 10.53 -18.71
N GLY A 119 -2.66 11.02 -19.88
CA GLY A 119 -2.39 12.45 -20.11
C GLY A 119 -1.06 12.95 -19.53
N THR A 120 -0.29 12.11 -18.86
CA THR A 120 1.02 12.48 -18.30
C THR A 120 2.10 12.60 -19.39
N ARG A 121 1.99 11.80 -20.46
CA ARG A 121 2.89 11.82 -21.62
C ARG A 121 2.11 11.93 -22.92
N THR A 122 2.80 12.37 -23.97
CA THR A 122 2.22 12.47 -25.30
C THR A 122 2.13 11.09 -25.96
N ASP A 123 1.16 10.91 -26.86
CA ASP A 123 1.03 9.66 -27.63
C ASP A 123 2.32 9.31 -28.37
N GLY A 124 3.02 10.31 -28.94
CA GLY A 124 4.32 10.11 -29.60
C GLY A 124 5.40 9.56 -28.66
N TRP A 125 5.39 9.97 -27.39
CA TRP A 125 6.27 9.39 -26.38
C TRP A 125 5.89 7.93 -26.10
N HIS A 126 4.61 7.62 -25.95
CA HIS A 126 4.16 6.24 -25.73
C HIS A 126 4.53 5.32 -26.90
N TYR A 127 4.36 5.77 -28.15
CA TYR A 127 4.76 5.00 -29.32
C TYR A 127 6.26 4.72 -29.35
N ALA A 128 7.09 5.75 -29.14
CA ALA A 128 8.54 5.58 -29.12
C ALA A 128 8.98 4.67 -27.96
N HIS A 129 8.40 4.86 -26.77
CA HIS A 129 8.74 4.12 -25.57
C HIS A 129 8.36 2.64 -25.64
N LEU A 130 7.27 2.28 -26.32
CA LEU A 130 6.84 0.89 -26.49
C LEU A 130 7.52 0.18 -27.66
N TYR A 131 8.06 0.93 -28.62
CA TYR A 131 8.72 0.35 -29.80
C TYR A 131 10.18 -0.05 -29.53
N SER A 132 10.89 0.67 -28.65
CA SER A 132 12.33 0.52 -28.40
C SER A 132 12.66 -0.09 -27.04
#